data_AF-A0A4R6YWP3-F1
#
_entry.id   AF-A0A4R6YWP3-F1
#
_cell.length_a   1.000
_cell.length_b   1.000
_cell.length_c   1.000
_cell.angle_alpha   90.00
_cell.angle_beta   90.00
_cell.angle_gamma   90.00
#
_symmetry.space_group_name_H-M   'P 1'
#
loop_
_entity.id
_entity.type
_entity.pdbx_description
1 polymer ?
#
loop_
_entity_poly.entity_id
_entity_poly.type
_entity_poly.pdbx_seq_one_letter_code
_entity_poly.pdbx_strand_id
1 'polypeptide(L)'
;MNIRSFGSSPAHARSQRGAVLFVALIFLVLMTLIAVVASNTSILQERMTGGMRNVQMAQMGADSGVRGMEVQIWTAPVRGVNLTCDEGGGPSTDFKCYSRVVASAASDTLVLDDVVRKFRSEKGKIASDGGSNSTIDYSATTIPESARLASRPRVMVELMGRVSGAEDTESPHAGLKPVAAGPGGGVQEFLAYRITSRSTGGNDSAVRLAESVFLAQIQPIATP
;
A
#
# COMPACT_ATOMS: atom_id res chain seq x y z
N MET A 1 -19.58 77.59 -69.37
CA MET A 1 -18.52 76.56 -69.29
C MET A 1 -18.95 75.57 -68.22
N ASN A 2 -19.12 74.31 -68.57
CA ASN A 2 -19.91 73.30 -67.85
C ASN A 2 -18.94 72.32 -67.14
N ILE A 3 -19.02 72.14 -65.82
CA ILE A 3 -18.18 71.19 -65.06
C ILE A 3 -19.05 69.99 -64.68
N ARG A 4 -18.66 68.81 -65.20
CA ARG A 4 -19.35 67.52 -64.98
C ARG A 4 -19.09 66.98 -63.58
N SER A 5 -20.14 66.40 -63.01
CA SER A 5 -20.15 65.61 -61.79
C SER A 5 -19.40 64.28 -61.95
N PHE A 6 -18.60 63.91 -60.96
CA PHE A 6 -18.14 62.54 -60.75
C PHE A 6 -19.07 61.85 -59.75
N GLY A 7 -20.09 61.17 -60.26
CA GLY A 7 -20.77 60.12 -59.52
C GLY A 7 -20.01 58.81 -59.73
N SER A 8 -19.31 58.33 -58.70
CA SER A 8 -18.82 56.95 -58.65
C SER A 8 -19.92 56.05 -58.07
N SER A 9 -20.44 55.15 -58.91
CA SER A 9 -21.42 54.14 -58.52
C SER A 9 -20.79 53.09 -57.58
N PRO A 10 -21.49 52.65 -56.52
CA PRO A 10 -21.08 51.46 -55.77
C PRO A 10 -21.44 50.21 -56.59
N ALA A 11 -20.42 49.47 -57.02
CA ALA A 11 -20.61 48.18 -57.67
C ALA A 11 -21.11 47.13 -56.65
N HIS A 12 -22.17 46.43 -57.04
CA HIS A 12 -22.86 45.40 -56.27
C HIS A 12 -21.94 44.21 -55.91
N ALA A 13 -21.62 44.06 -54.62
CA ALA A 13 -21.16 42.79 -54.06
C ALA A 13 -22.35 42.07 -53.39
N ARG A 14 -23.16 41.32 -54.15
CA ARG A 14 -24.37 40.68 -53.59
C ARG A 14 -24.66 39.23 -54.01
N SER A 15 -23.65 38.44 -54.37
CA SER A 15 -23.83 37.00 -54.67
C SER A 15 -22.91 36.02 -53.92
N GLN A 16 -22.08 36.46 -52.96
CA GLN A 16 -21.12 35.58 -52.26
C GLN A 16 -21.56 35.08 -50.86
N ARG A 17 -22.82 35.29 -50.44
CA ARG A 17 -23.25 34.91 -49.07
C ARG A 17 -23.31 33.39 -48.81
N GLY A 18 -23.47 32.56 -49.84
CA GLY A 18 -23.55 31.10 -49.69
C GLY A 18 -22.18 30.40 -49.55
N ALA A 19 -21.19 30.83 -50.35
CA ALA A 19 -19.85 30.21 -50.37
C ALA A 19 -19.09 30.46 -49.06
N VAL A 20 -19.23 31.65 -48.47
CA VAL A 20 -18.58 32.00 -47.20
C VAL A 20 -19.05 31.09 -46.06
N LEU A 21 -20.34 30.77 -46.03
CA LEU A 21 -20.93 29.92 -44.98
C LEU A 21 -20.45 28.47 -45.09
N PHE A 22 -20.30 27.96 -46.32
CA PHE A 22 -19.78 26.61 -46.57
C PHE A 22 -18.30 26.48 -46.17
N VAL A 23 -17.47 27.45 -46.56
CA VAL A 23 -16.06 27.48 -46.19
C VAL A 23 -15.90 27.63 -44.67
N ALA A 24 -16.66 28.54 -44.04
CA ALA A 24 -16.67 28.72 -42.60
C ALA A 24 -17.07 27.44 -41.85
N LEU A 25 -18.04 26.68 -42.36
CA LEU A 25 -18.48 25.42 -41.76
C LEU A 25 -17.41 24.33 -41.86
N ILE A 26 -16.73 24.21 -43.01
CA ILE A 26 -15.60 23.28 -43.15
C ILE A 26 -14.49 23.63 -42.15
N PHE A 27 -14.09 24.89 -42.07
CA PHE A 27 -13.09 25.33 -41.11
C PHE A 27 -13.52 25.08 -39.65
N LEU A 28 -14.79 25.31 -39.33
CA LEU A 28 -15.32 25.03 -37.99
C LEU A 28 -15.23 23.53 -37.66
N VAL A 29 -15.62 22.66 -38.59
CA VAL A 29 -15.53 21.20 -38.40
C VAL A 29 -14.08 20.73 -38.27
N LEU A 30 -13.16 21.29 -39.06
CA LEU A 30 -11.74 20.96 -38.94
C LEU A 30 -11.17 21.39 -37.58
N MET A 31 -11.54 22.58 -37.10
CA MET A 31 -11.13 23.08 -35.78
C MET A 31 -11.67 22.21 -34.64
N THR A 32 -12.93 21.77 -34.71
CA THR A 32 -13.50 20.90 -33.67
C THR A 32 -12.83 19.54 -33.63
N LEU A 33 -12.49 18.94 -34.76
CA LEU A 33 -11.78 17.66 -34.80
C LEU A 33 -10.38 17.76 -34.18
N ILE A 34 -9.63 18.82 -34.48
CA ILE A 34 -8.30 19.04 -33.88
C ILE A 34 -8.43 19.25 -32.35
N ALA A 35 -9.42 20.02 -31.90
CA ALA A 35 -9.67 20.26 -30.48
C ALA A 35 -10.03 18.97 -29.71
N VAL A 36 -10.83 18.08 -30.29
CA VAL A 36 -11.21 16.79 -29.68
C VAL A 36 -9.99 15.87 -29.52
N VAL A 37 -9.14 15.76 -30.55
CA VAL A 37 -7.93 14.93 -30.47
C VAL A 37 -6.99 15.45 -29.38
N ALA A 38 -6.81 16.77 -29.26
CA ALA A 38 -6.01 17.38 -28.21
C ALA A 38 -6.58 17.14 -26.79
N SER A 39 -7.90 17.02 -26.65
CA SER A 39 -8.55 16.74 -25.36
C SER A 39 -8.38 15.28 -24.90
N ASN A 40 -8.30 14.34 -25.83
CA ASN A 40 -8.15 12.91 -25.53
C ASN A 40 -6.83 12.58 -24.81
N THR A 41 -5.74 13.29 -25.12
CA THR A 41 -4.44 13.08 -24.45
C THR A 41 -4.48 13.47 -22.98
N SER A 42 -5.21 14.53 -22.63
CA SER A 42 -5.37 14.99 -21.24
C SER A 42 -6.08 13.96 -20.37
N ILE A 43 -7.11 13.30 -20.91
CA ILE A 43 -7.86 12.24 -20.20
C ILE A 43 -6.95 11.04 -19.88
N LEU A 44 -6.10 10.63 -20.82
CA LEU A 44 -5.16 9.52 -20.59
C LEU A 44 -4.12 9.86 -19.54
N GLN A 45 -3.58 11.09 -19.57
CA GLN A 45 -2.64 11.57 -18.57
C GLN A 45 -3.27 11.66 -17.17
N GLU A 46 -4.54 12.10 -17.08
CA GLU A 46 -5.28 12.12 -15.83
C GLU A 46 -5.47 10.70 -15.26
N ARG A 47 -5.85 9.73 -16.09
CA ARG A 47 -5.99 8.32 -15.66
C ARG A 47 -4.66 7.71 -15.23
N MET A 48 -3.56 8.00 -15.94
CA MET A 48 -2.23 7.54 -15.55
C MET A 48 -1.81 8.16 -14.22
N THR A 49 -2.04 9.46 -14.03
CA THR A 49 -1.74 10.18 -12.79
C THR A 49 -2.57 9.66 -11.62
N GLY A 50 -3.87 9.44 -11.83
CA GLY A 50 -4.76 8.81 -10.85
C GLY A 50 -4.32 7.40 -10.48
N GLY A 51 -3.93 6.59 -11.47
CA GLY A 51 -3.40 5.25 -11.26
C GLY A 51 -2.09 5.24 -10.47
N MET A 52 -1.13 6.11 -10.82
CA MET A 52 0.13 6.27 -10.11
C MET A 52 -0.10 6.69 -8.65
N ARG A 53 -0.97 7.68 -8.42
CA ARG A 53 -1.35 8.11 -7.07
C ARG A 53 -1.95 6.96 -6.26
N ASN A 54 -2.85 6.19 -6.86
CA ASN A 54 -3.48 5.05 -6.20
C ASN A 54 -2.46 3.97 -5.80
N VAL A 55 -1.50 3.69 -6.67
CA VAL A 55 -0.36 2.80 -6.40
C VAL A 55 0.52 3.34 -5.27
N GLN A 56 0.82 4.63 -5.25
CA GLN A 56 1.61 5.26 -4.19
C GLN A 56 0.90 5.18 -2.84
N MET A 57 -0.41 5.45 -2.79
CA MET A 57 -1.21 5.30 -1.57
C MET A 57 -1.20 3.86 -1.05
N ALA A 58 -1.34 2.87 -1.94
CA ALA A 58 -1.24 1.45 -1.57
C ALA A 58 0.13 1.12 -0.98
N GLN A 59 1.23 1.66 -1.53
CA GLN A 59 2.57 1.43 -1.01
C GLN A 59 2.75 2.06 0.37
N MET A 60 2.37 3.33 0.53
CA MET A 60 2.45 4.02 1.82
C MET A 60 1.62 3.32 2.90
N GLY A 61 0.44 2.80 2.54
CA GLY A 61 -0.40 2.02 3.44
C GLY A 61 0.18 0.66 3.80
N ALA A 62 0.93 0.02 2.88
CA ALA A 62 1.62 -1.23 3.16
C ALA A 62 2.78 -0.99 4.13
N ASP A 63 3.63 0.01 3.85
CA ASP A 63 4.76 0.38 4.70
C ASP A 63 4.29 0.82 6.09
N SER A 64 3.22 1.60 6.19
CA SER A 64 2.65 2.01 7.48
C SER A 64 2.12 0.82 8.29
N GLY A 65 1.52 -0.17 7.63
CA GLY A 65 1.10 -1.42 8.27
C GLY A 65 2.28 -2.20 8.85
N VAL A 66 3.40 -2.29 8.12
CA VAL A 66 4.64 -2.90 8.62
C VAL A 66 5.14 -2.16 9.85
N ARG A 67 5.28 -0.83 9.77
CA ARG A 67 5.77 -0.01 10.89
C ARG A 67 4.88 -0.10 12.13
N GLY A 68 3.55 -0.10 11.94
CA GLY A 68 2.60 -0.28 13.03
C GLY A 68 2.78 -1.61 13.76
N MET A 69 3.04 -2.68 13.00
CA MET A 69 3.30 -4.01 13.56
C MET A 69 4.66 -4.13 14.24
N GLU A 70 5.71 -3.51 13.68
CA GLU A 70 7.02 -3.45 14.33
C GLU A 70 6.91 -2.83 15.72
N VAL A 71 6.16 -1.73 15.86
CA VAL A 71 5.91 -1.09 17.16
C VAL A 71 5.12 -1.98 18.11
N GLN A 72 4.14 -2.75 17.61
CA GLN A 72 3.40 -3.69 18.45
C GLN A 72 4.30 -4.82 18.97
N ILE A 73 5.11 -5.42 18.10
CA ILE A 73 6.07 -6.47 18.47
C ILE A 73 7.14 -5.91 19.41
N TRP A 74 7.60 -4.69 19.15
CA TRP A 74 8.56 -3.96 19.97
C TRP A 74 8.07 -3.75 21.41
N THR A 75 6.80 -3.39 21.57
CA THR A 75 6.20 -3.08 22.89
C THR A 75 5.58 -4.30 23.58
N ALA A 76 5.44 -5.42 22.89
CA ALA A 76 4.85 -6.64 23.42
C ALA A 76 5.49 -7.14 24.74
N PRO A 77 6.83 -7.15 24.91
CA PRO A 77 7.44 -7.57 26.17
C PRO A 77 7.05 -6.67 27.34
N VAL A 78 7.02 -5.35 27.14
CA VAL A 78 6.62 -4.38 28.17
C VAL A 78 5.15 -4.56 28.58
N ARG A 79 4.33 -5.08 27.67
CA ARG A 79 2.91 -5.38 27.92
C ARG A 79 2.68 -6.78 28.50
N GLY A 80 3.73 -7.57 28.72
CA GLY A 80 3.63 -8.95 29.19
C GLY A 80 3.01 -9.90 28.17
N VAL A 81 3.06 -9.55 26.88
CA VAL A 81 2.51 -10.37 25.79
C VAL A 81 3.55 -11.40 25.37
N ASN A 82 3.18 -12.69 25.40
CA ASN A 82 4.04 -13.75 24.91
C ASN A 82 4.15 -13.66 23.37
N LEU A 83 5.37 -13.67 22.85
CA LEU A 83 5.65 -13.48 21.44
C LEU A 83 5.78 -14.82 20.67
N THR A 84 5.52 -15.96 21.31
CA THR A 84 5.50 -17.26 20.62
C THR A 84 4.33 -17.36 19.66
N CYS A 85 4.51 -18.17 18.61
CA CYS A 85 3.48 -18.41 17.61
C CYS A 85 3.06 -19.86 17.75
N ASP A 86 2.03 -20.10 18.56
CA ASP A 86 1.54 -21.44 18.82
C ASP A 86 0.67 -21.92 17.64
N GLU A 87 0.70 -23.22 17.36
CA GLU A 87 -0.07 -23.84 16.26
C GLU A 87 -1.57 -23.58 16.47
N GLY A 88 -2.15 -22.69 15.67
CA GLY A 88 -3.55 -22.26 15.79
C GLY A 88 -3.75 -20.79 16.16
N GLY A 89 -2.68 -20.04 16.41
CA GLY A 89 -2.73 -18.60 16.64
C GLY A 89 -2.99 -18.22 18.10
N GLY A 90 -1.99 -17.60 18.73
CA GLY A 90 -2.11 -16.78 19.93
C GLY A 90 -0.78 -16.08 20.22
N PRO A 91 -0.75 -14.83 20.74
CA PRO A 91 -1.79 -14.14 21.51
C PRO A 91 -2.82 -13.36 20.67
N SER A 92 -4.06 -13.42 21.15
CA SER A 92 -5.32 -13.30 20.42
C SER A 92 -6.11 -12.02 20.74
N THR A 93 -5.41 -10.89 20.89
CA THR A 93 -6.06 -9.55 20.92
C THR A 93 -5.29 -8.49 20.14
N ASP A 94 -3.95 -8.53 20.12
CA ASP A 94 -3.13 -7.52 19.45
C ASP A 94 -2.81 -7.87 17.99
N PHE A 95 -2.26 -9.06 17.72
CA PHE A 95 -1.96 -9.50 16.36
C PHE A 95 -1.90 -11.02 16.19
N LYS A 96 -2.22 -11.51 14.99
CA LYS A 96 -2.11 -12.94 14.64
C LYS A 96 -0.70 -13.27 14.17
N CYS A 97 -0.10 -14.31 14.76
CA CYS A 97 1.15 -14.90 14.29
C CYS A 97 0.92 -16.26 13.64
N TYR A 98 1.74 -16.59 12.63
CA TYR A 98 1.66 -17.81 11.84
C TYR A 98 3.02 -18.52 11.80
N SER A 99 3.02 -19.85 11.80
CA SER A 99 4.19 -20.63 11.36
C SER A 99 4.20 -20.65 9.83
N ARG A 100 5.39 -20.53 9.22
CA ARG A 100 5.50 -20.56 7.76
C ARG A 100 5.20 -21.95 7.19
N VAL A 101 5.58 -22.97 7.93
CA VAL A 101 5.41 -24.37 7.58
C VAL A 101 4.67 -25.09 8.70
N VAL A 102 3.80 -26.00 8.31
CA VAL A 102 3.05 -26.88 9.21
C VAL A 102 3.33 -28.33 8.81
N ALA A 103 3.34 -29.23 9.78
CA ALA A 103 3.42 -30.66 9.50
C ALA A 103 2.12 -31.10 8.82
N SER A 104 2.22 -31.74 7.65
CA SER A 104 1.04 -32.33 7.01
C SER A 104 0.67 -33.61 7.76
N ALA A 105 -0.56 -33.67 8.28
CA ALA A 105 -1.07 -34.88 8.93
C ALA A 105 -1.11 -36.10 7.99
N ALA A 106 -1.04 -35.90 6.67
CA ALA A 106 -1.12 -36.94 5.65
C ALA A 106 0.25 -37.42 5.12
N SER A 107 1.32 -36.67 5.39
CA SER A 107 2.67 -36.95 4.89
C SER A 107 3.66 -36.26 5.81
N ASP A 108 4.62 -36.98 6.38
CA ASP A 108 5.70 -36.48 7.26
C ASP A 108 6.65 -35.50 6.52
N THR A 109 6.05 -34.44 6.02
CA THR A 109 6.59 -33.46 5.08
C THR A 109 6.08 -32.10 5.57
N LEU A 110 6.98 -31.14 5.66
CA LEU A 110 6.64 -29.77 5.99
C LEU A 110 6.02 -29.09 4.77
N VAL A 111 4.80 -28.57 4.92
CA VAL A 111 4.07 -27.87 3.85
C VAL A 111 3.88 -26.41 4.26
N LEU A 112 3.92 -25.49 3.30
CA LEU A 112 3.54 -24.09 3.54
C LEU A 112 2.11 -24.03 4.07
N ASP A 113 1.92 -23.29 5.17
CA ASP A 113 0.60 -23.02 5.72
C ASP A 113 -0.31 -22.39 4.65
N ASP A 114 -1.53 -22.92 4.49
CA ASP A 114 -2.50 -22.49 3.48
C ASP A 114 -2.87 -21.01 3.62
N VAL A 115 -2.97 -20.53 4.86
CA VAL A 115 -3.28 -19.14 5.20
C VAL A 115 -2.12 -18.24 4.80
N VAL A 116 -0.88 -18.64 5.13
CA VAL A 116 0.33 -17.90 4.73
C VAL A 116 0.46 -17.86 3.21
N ARG A 117 0.22 -18.99 2.53
CA ARG A 117 0.27 -19.08 1.07
C ARG A 117 -0.75 -18.12 0.45
N LYS A 118 -2.01 -18.22 0.84
CA LYS A 118 -3.09 -17.34 0.36
C LYS A 118 -2.76 -15.88 0.64
N PHE A 119 -2.30 -15.56 1.84
CA PHE A 119 -1.94 -14.19 2.19
C PHE A 119 -0.81 -13.62 1.32
N ARG A 120 0.15 -14.45 0.86
CA ARG A 120 1.27 -13.97 0.06
C ARG A 120 0.98 -13.97 -1.45
N SER A 121 0.25 -14.97 -1.95
CA SER A 121 0.09 -15.18 -3.40
C SER A 121 -1.24 -14.74 -3.98
N GLU A 122 -2.29 -14.57 -3.16
CA GLU A 122 -3.60 -14.19 -3.66
C GLU A 122 -3.56 -12.80 -4.31
N LYS A 123 -4.24 -12.62 -5.43
CA LYS A 123 -4.31 -11.33 -6.13
C LYS A 123 -5.42 -10.47 -5.53
N GLY A 124 -5.17 -9.16 -5.45
CA GLY A 124 -6.18 -8.22 -4.97
C GLY A 124 -6.36 -8.23 -3.45
N LYS A 125 -7.56 -7.88 -3.00
CA LYS A 125 -7.91 -7.84 -1.57
C LYS A 125 -8.12 -9.26 -1.05
N ILE A 126 -7.52 -9.59 0.09
CA ILE A 126 -7.72 -10.90 0.72
C ILE A 126 -8.93 -10.83 1.67
N ALA A 127 -9.80 -11.84 1.60
CA ALA A 127 -10.87 -12.08 2.57
C ALA A 127 -10.34 -12.26 4.01
N SER A 128 -11.20 -12.36 5.03
CA SER A 128 -10.85 -12.47 6.45
C SER A 128 -9.94 -13.66 6.84
N ASP A 129 -9.56 -14.49 5.87
CA ASP A 129 -8.60 -15.56 6.03
C ASP A 129 -7.20 -14.97 6.31
N GLY A 130 -6.65 -15.27 7.49
CA GLY A 130 -5.32 -14.83 7.91
C GLY A 130 -5.26 -13.43 8.51
N GLY A 131 -4.07 -12.99 8.93
CA GLY A 131 -3.69 -11.60 9.24
C GLY A 131 -4.52 -10.81 10.28
N SER A 132 -3.95 -9.70 10.72
CA SER A 132 -4.59 -8.68 11.56
C SER A 132 -4.77 -7.39 10.78
N ASN A 133 -5.75 -6.57 11.15
CA ASN A 133 -5.81 -5.20 10.65
C ASN A 133 -4.66 -4.40 11.25
N SER A 134 -4.11 -3.46 10.48
CA SER A 134 -3.23 -2.44 11.02
C SER A 134 -3.92 -1.71 12.16
N THR A 135 -3.16 -1.43 13.21
CA THR A 135 -3.58 -0.66 14.39
C THR A 135 -4.18 0.68 13.99
N ILE A 136 -3.58 1.33 12.99
CA ILE A 136 -4.04 2.62 12.47
C ILE A 136 -5.12 2.39 11.40
N ASP A 137 -6.26 3.07 11.55
CA ASP A 137 -7.36 3.00 10.60
C ASP A 137 -7.19 3.97 9.43
N TYR A 138 -6.45 3.58 8.41
CA TYR A 138 -6.30 4.37 7.18
C TYR A 138 -7.53 4.39 6.27
N SER A 139 -8.62 3.69 6.64
CA SER A 139 -9.89 3.70 5.92
C SER A 139 -10.98 4.49 6.63
N ALA A 140 -10.67 5.09 7.79
CA ALA A 140 -11.63 5.84 8.58
C ALA A 140 -12.21 7.02 7.80
N THR A 141 -13.50 7.30 8.01
CA THR A 141 -14.20 8.41 7.35
C THR A 141 -13.76 9.79 7.85
N THR A 142 -13.04 9.85 8.97
CA THR A 142 -12.42 11.06 9.51
C THR A 142 -11.19 11.50 8.71
N ILE A 143 -10.60 10.61 7.91
CA ILE A 143 -9.50 10.93 7.00
C ILE A 143 -10.08 11.54 5.73
N PRO A 144 -9.49 12.63 5.19
CA PRO A 144 -9.90 13.19 3.91
C PRO A 144 -9.93 12.12 2.82
N GLU A 145 -10.96 12.12 1.99
CA GLU A 145 -11.15 11.12 0.93
C GLU A 145 -9.93 11.00 0.00
N SER A 146 -9.22 12.11 -0.21
CA SER A 146 -8.00 12.17 -1.03
C SER A 146 -6.79 11.43 -0.46
N ALA A 147 -6.83 11.05 0.82
CA ALA A 147 -5.78 10.30 1.53
C ALA A 147 -6.29 8.98 2.13
N ARG A 148 -7.60 8.73 2.08
CA ARG A 148 -8.25 7.55 2.63
C ARG A 148 -8.00 6.33 1.75
N LEU A 149 -7.67 5.20 2.35
CA LEU A 149 -7.55 3.92 1.65
C LEU A 149 -8.92 3.25 1.53
N ALA A 150 -9.09 2.43 0.50
CA ALA A 150 -10.32 1.65 0.26
C ALA A 150 -10.58 0.62 1.38
N SER A 151 -9.52 0.10 1.99
CA SER A 151 -9.60 -0.80 3.12
C SER A 151 -8.40 -0.66 4.03
N ARG A 152 -8.59 -1.01 5.31
CA ARG A 152 -7.50 -1.02 6.29
C ARG A 152 -6.37 -1.93 5.80
N PRO A 153 -5.09 -1.52 5.91
CA PRO A 153 -3.98 -2.41 5.64
C PRO A 153 -4.10 -3.65 6.52
N ARG A 154 -3.79 -4.80 5.95
CA ARG A 154 -3.77 -6.08 6.65
C ARG A 154 -2.35 -6.57 6.77
N VAL A 155 -1.98 -7.04 7.96
CA VAL A 155 -0.63 -7.43 8.28
C VAL A 155 -0.60 -8.83 8.83
N MET A 156 0.37 -9.61 8.41
CA MET A 156 0.62 -10.97 8.84
C MET A 156 2.01 -11.04 9.44
N VAL A 157 2.11 -11.66 10.60
CA VAL A 157 3.38 -11.91 11.28
C VAL A 157 3.69 -13.40 11.17
N GLU A 158 4.87 -13.74 10.68
CA GLU A 158 5.37 -15.10 10.60
C GLU A 158 6.58 -15.27 11.52
N LEU A 159 6.62 -16.33 12.33
CA LEU A 159 7.81 -16.66 13.10
C LEU A 159 8.83 -17.36 12.20
N MET A 160 10.04 -16.80 12.14
CA MET A 160 11.15 -17.38 11.39
C MET A 160 12.05 -18.27 12.26
N GLY A 161 11.98 -18.11 13.59
CA GLY A 161 12.70 -18.94 14.54
C GLY A 161 13.40 -18.13 15.61
N ARG A 162 14.22 -18.81 16.40
CA ARG A 162 15.06 -18.22 17.45
C ARG A 162 16.44 -17.90 16.89
N VAL A 163 16.98 -16.77 17.30
CA VAL A 163 18.33 -16.32 17.01
C VAL A 163 19.01 -16.11 18.35
N SER A 164 20.02 -16.91 18.65
CA SER A 164 20.91 -16.67 19.79
C SER A 164 21.82 -15.49 19.47
N GLY A 165 21.89 -14.50 20.35
CA GLY A 165 22.91 -13.46 20.26
C GLY A 165 24.30 -14.07 20.46
N ALA A 166 25.27 -13.68 19.66
CA ALA A 166 26.68 -13.87 19.98
C ALA A 166 27.02 -13.06 21.26
N GLU A 167 28.04 -13.48 22.00
CA GLU A 167 28.51 -12.85 23.25
C GLU A 167 29.03 -11.41 23.05
N ASP A 168 29.07 -10.93 21.80
CA ASP A 168 29.59 -9.63 21.44
C ASP A 168 28.57 -8.54 21.80
N THR A 169 29.03 -7.63 22.66
CA THR A 169 28.35 -6.52 23.36
C THR A 169 27.48 -5.57 22.52
N GLU A 170 27.33 -5.78 21.21
CA GLU A 170 26.52 -4.93 20.34
C GLU A 170 25.17 -5.59 20.04
N SER A 171 24.17 -5.19 20.83
CA SER A 171 22.80 -5.69 20.71
C SER A 171 22.26 -5.45 19.29
N PRO A 172 21.71 -6.47 18.61
CA PRO A 172 21.18 -6.30 17.27
C PRO A 172 19.88 -5.48 17.31
N HIS A 173 19.99 -4.15 17.21
CA HIS A 173 18.91 -3.16 16.93
C HIS A 173 17.61 -3.28 17.75
N ALA A 174 17.55 -4.14 18.75
CA ALA A 174 16.36 -4.51 19.47
C ALA A 174 16.15 -3.61 20.69
N GLY A 175 16.42 -2.29 20.56
CA GLY A 175 16.08 -1.10 21.38
C GLY A 175 15.95 -1.20 22.92
N LEU A 176 16.28 -2.33 23.52
CA LEU A 176 16.27 -2.65 24.92
C LEU A 176 17.72 -2.96 25.22
N LYS A 177 18.26 -2.31 26.26
CA LYS A 177 19.56 -2.71 26.78
C LYS A 177 19.44 -4.16 27.22
N PRO A 178 20.44 -5.01 26.90
CA PRO A 178 20.59 -6.29 27.57
C PRO A 178 20.39 -6.07 29.07
N VAL A 179 19.43 -6.77 29.66
CA VAL A 179 19.49 -6.95 31.11
C VAL A 179 20.81 -7.68 31.31
N ALA A 180 21.78 -7.03 31.95
CA ALA A 180 23.06 -7.64 32.26
C ALA A 180 22.73 -8.91 33.03
N ALA A 181 22.90 -10.05 32.36
CA ALA A 181 22.74 -11.31 33.00
C ALA A 181 23.85 -11.35 34.07
N GLY A 182 23.44 -11.53 35.33
CA GLY A 182 24.36 -11.51 36.47
C GLY A 182 25.50 -12.52 36.30
N PRO A 183 26.45 -12.61 37.25
CA PRO A 183 27.56 -13.56 37.15
C PRO A 183 27.02 -14.97 36.90
N GLY A 184 27.23 -15.51 35.69
CA GLY A 184 26.51 -16.68 35.15
C GLY A 184 25.57 -16.41 33.95
N GLY A 185 25.78 -15.30 33.24
CA GLY A 185 24.81 -14.73 32.32
C GLY A 185 24.42 -15.61 31.13
N GLY A 186 23.12 -15.93 31.02
CA GLY A 186 22.57 -16.68 29.89
C GLY A 186 22.64 -15.92 28.58
N VAL A 187 22.75 -16.66 27.48
CA VAL A 187 22.71 -16.13 26.11
C VAL A 187 21.39 -15.39 25.87
N GLN A 188 21.44 -14.16 25.34
CA GLN A 188 20.22 -13.45 24.93
C GLN A 188 19.59 -14.16 23.74
N GLU A 189 18.32 -14.57 23.88
CA GLU A 189 17.55 -15.15 22.80
C GLU A 189 16.64 -14.08 22.17
N PHE A 190 16.74 -13.96 20.84
CA PHE A 190 15.84 -13.17 20.01
C PHE A 190 14.91 -14.08 19.23
N LEU A 191 13.69 -13.64 18.97
CA LEU A 191 12.81 -14.24 18.00
C LEU A 191 12.83 -13.39 16.74
N ALA A 192 13.03 -14.04 15.59
CA ALA A 192 12.96 -13.41 14.29
C ALA A 192 11.56 -13.54 13.71
N TYR A 193 10.98 -12.40 13.34
CA TYR A 193 9.67 -12.33 12.71
C TYR A 193 9.80 -11.80 11.30
N ARG A 194 8.97 -12.32 10.40
CA ARG A 194 8.70 -11.71 9.11
C ARG A 194 7.33 -11.07 9.14
N ILE A 195 7.29 -9.77 8.94
CA ILE A 195 6.08 -8.97 8.91
C ILE A 195 5.75 -8.72 7.45
N THR A 196 4.59 -9.20 6.99
CA THR A 196 4.09 -8.96 5.64
C THR A 196 2.84 -8.11 5.73
N SER A 197 2.88 -6.88 5.21
CA SER A 197 1.73 -5.99 5.13
C SER A 197 1.19 -5.94 3.70
N ARG A 198 -0.13 -5.88 3.59
CA ARG A 198 -0.88 -5.73 2.35
C ARG A 198 -1.81 -4.55 2.48
N SER A 199 -1.79 -3.68 1.48
CA SER A 199 -2.62 -2.49 1.49
C SER A 199 -3.17 -2.19 0.10
N THR A 200 -4.37 -1.63 0.09
CA THR A 200 -5.05 -1.13 -1.11
C THR A 200 -4.80 0.36 -1.25
N GLY A 201 -4.92 0.91 -2.45
CA GLY A 201 -4.96 2.36 -2.65
C GLY A 201 -6.28 2.98 -2.16
N GLY A 202 -6.63 4.15 -2.70
CA GLY A 202 -7.95 4.77 -2.49
C GLY A 202 -9.10 3.99 -3.13
N ASN A 203 -8.78 3.03 -4.01
CA ASN A 203 -9.70 2.00 -4.49
C ASN A 203 -9.02 0.61 -4.46
N ASP A 204 -9.80 -0.46 -4.65
CA ASP A 204 -9.31 -1.85 -4.62
C ASP A 204 -8.51 -2.26 -5.88
N SER A 205 -8.33 -1.36 -6.86
CA SER A 205 -7.66 -1.67 -8.13
C SER A 205 -6.13 -1.74 -8.02
N ALA A 206 -5.54 -1.19 -6.95
CA ALA A 206 -4.12 -1.30 -6.68
C ALA A 206 -3.90 -1.93 -5.30
N VAL A 207 -3.11 -3.01 -5.27
CA VAL A 207 -2.68 -3.67 -4.03
C VAL A 207 -1.16 -3.73 -4.02
N ARG A 208 -0.56 -3.34 -2.89
CA ARG A 208 0.88 -3.42 -2.66
C ARG A 208 1.18 -4.25 -1.43
N LEU A 209 2.35 -4.88 -1.47
CA LEU A 209 2.90 -5.67 -0.38
C LEU A 209 4.19 -5.00 0.09
N ALA A 210 4.36 -4.96 1.40
CA ALA A 210 5.62 -4.59 2.04
C ALA A 210 6.02 -5.71 3.00
N GLU A 211 7.31 -6.02 3.06
CA GLU A 211 7.84 -7.07 3.90
C GLU A 211 9.03 -6.53 4.70
N SER A 212 9.06 -6.81 6.00
CA SER A 212 10.23 -6.59 6.85
C SER A 212 10.54 -7.82 7.69
N VAL A 213 11.80 -7.93 8.08
CA VAL A 213 12.25 -8.89 9.09
C VAL A 213 12.62 -8.10 10.33
N PHE A 214 12.06 -8.49 11.46
CA PHE A 214 12.19 -7.80 12.73
C PHE A 214 12.63 -8.78 13.82
N LEU A 215 13.62 -8.38 14.62
CA LEU A 215 14.11 -9.15 15.76
C LEU A 215 13.52 -8.56 17.03
N ALA A 216 12.97 -9.42 17.90
CA ALA A 216 12.46 -9.02 19.20
C ALA A 216 13.04 -9.90 20.30
N GLN A 217 13.39 -9.29 21.43
CA GLN A 217 13.97 -10.00 22.57
C GLN A 217 12.89 -10.79 23.31
N ILE A 218 13.21 -12.03 23.68
CA ILE A 218 12.41 -12.79 24.65
C ILE A 218 12.83 -12.30 26.03
N GLN A 219 11.94 -11.62 26.77
CA GLN A 219 12.22 -11.37 28.18
C GLN A 219 12.18 -12.70 28.94
N PRO A 220 13.14 -12.98 29.84
CA PRO A 220 12.97 -14.07 30.79
C PRO A 220 11.75 -13.77 31.65
N ILE A 221 10.82 -14.72 31.73
CA ILE A 221 9.72 -14.66 32.70
C ILE A 221 10.37 -14.49 34.07
N ALA A 222 10.14 -13.35 34.71
CA ALA A 222 10.46 -13.19 36.12
C ALA A 222 9.53 -14.14 36.89
N THR A 223 10.05 -15.30 37.24
CA THR A 223 9.41 -16.16 38.25
C THR A 223 9.38 -15.38 39.56
N PRO A 224 8.22 -15.30 40.25
CA PRO A 224 8.12 -14.61 41.53
C PRO A 224 9.00 -15.23 42.62
#